data_AF-A0A368TDA6-F1
#
_entry.id   AF-A0A368TDA6-F1
#
_cell.length_a   1.000
_cell.length_b   1.000
_cell.length_c   1.000
_cell.angle_alpha   90.00
_cell.angle_beta   90.00
_cell.angle_gamma   90.00
#
_symmetry.space_group_name_H-M   'P 1'
#
loop_
_entity.id
_entity.type
_entity.pdbx_description
1 polymer ?
#
loop_
_entity_poly.entity_id
_entity_poly.type
_entity_poly.pdbx_seq_one_letter_code
_entity_poly.pdbx_strand_id
1 'polypeptide(L)'
;MDKWRWGSVYFSVLGAVILWFGCWELATSYGLTGAWATNWLKLFPESMDWMCLWRGIVTFLAGLLIMWGAFRFSNVEGFGTSVIGMLMLWLVAGCDILKMICGSLSGDGAWSYSLYGFLDSYAPPYPAAIWLLPFSLVMIYFITSWDKEEEQKEMKATAGD
;
A
#
# COMPACT_ATOMS: atom_id res chain seq x y z
N MET A 1 -7.99 22.35 -14.39
CA MET A 1 -6.82 21.47 -14.15
C MET A 1 -7.18 20.10 -14.64
N ASP A 2 -6.36 19.52 -15.51
CA ASP A 2 -6.64 18.23 -16.14
C ASP A 2 -6.61 17.10 -15.09
N LYS A 3 -7.45 16.07 -15.26
CA LYS A 3 -7.56 14.94 -14.33
C LYS A 3 -6.21 14.29 -13.99
N TRP A 4 -5.28 14.30 -14.95
CA TRP A 4 -3.93 13.75 -14.83
C TRP A 4 -3.02 14.56 -13.91
N ARG A 5 -3.17 15.89 -13.89
CA ARG A 5 -2.42 16.76 -12.97
C ARG A 5 -2.86 16.57 -11.53
N TRP A 6 -4.16 16.39 -11.30
CA TRP A 6 -4.69 16.04 -9.98
C TRP A 6 -4.20 14.67 -9.50
N GLY A 7 -4.23 13.66 -10.38
CA GLY A 7 -3.68 12.34 -10.07
C GLY A 7 -2.20 12.40 -9.70
N SER A 8 -1.37 13.09 -10.50
CA SER A 8 0.06 13.28 -10.21
C SER A 8 0.33 13.91 -8.85
N VAL A 9 -0.42 14.94 -8.47
CA VAL A 9 -0.28 15.58 -7.13
C VAL A 9 -0.71 14.60 -6.02
N TYR A 10 -1.82 13.89 -6.21
CA TYR A 10 -2.29 12.90 -5.24
C TYR A 10 -1.26 11.79 -5.00
N PHE A 11 -0.76 11.17 -6.07
CA PHE A 11 0.19 10.07 -5.97
C PHE A 11 1.57 10.52 -5.52
N SER A 12 2.00 11.75 -5.78
CA SER A 12 3.26 12.25 -5.24
C SER A 12 3.18 12.45 -3.72
N VAL A 13 2.07 13.00 -3.20
CA VAL A 13 1.83 13.12 -1.76
C VAL A 13 1.70 11.74 -1.11
N LEU A 14 0.92 10.84 -1.70
CA LEU A 14 0.75 9.47 -1.21
C LEU A 14 2.09 8.72 -1.19
N GLY A 15 2.88 8.83 -2.26
CA GLY A 15 4.23 8.26 -2.36
C GLY A 15 5.16 8.81 -1.28
N ALA A 16 5.13 10.12 -1.00
CA ALA A 16 5.92 10.72 0.08
C ALA A 16 5.53 10.19 1.47
N VAL A 17 4.23 10.00 1.72
CA VAL A 17 3.73 9.41 2.97
C VAL A 17 4.18 7.96 3.10
N ILE A 18 4.02 7.14 2.04
CA ILE A 18 4.48 5.73 2.04
C ILE A 18 5.99 5.66 2.25
N LEU A 19 6.75 6.54 1.61
CA LEU A 19 8.21 6.59 1.73
C LEU A 19 8.62 6.97 3.16
N TRP A 20 7.93 7.92 3.79
CA TRP A 20 8.13 8.24 5.20
C TRP A 20 7.90 7.03 6.11
N PHE A 21 6.81 6.28 5.90
CA PHE A 21 6.54 5.04 6.61
C PHE A 21 7.63 3.99 6.37
N GLY A 22 8.08 3.80 5.12
CA GLY A 22 9.17 2.87 4.78
C GLY A 22 10.51 3.26 5.43
N CYS A 23 10.87 4.54 5.45
CA CYS A 23 12.03 5.04 6.17
C CYS A 23 11.95 4.73 7.67
N TRP A 24 10.78 4.93 8.27
CA TRP A 24 10.57 4.62 9.68
C TRP A 24 10.68 3.11 9.96
N GLU A 25 10.09 2.28 9.11
CA GLU A 25 10.20 0.81 9.19
C GLU A 25 11.66 0.32 9.07
N LEU A 26 12.45 0.97 8.20
CA LEU A 26 13.88 0.70 8.12
C LEU A 26 14.62 1.16 9.38
N ALA A 27 14.37 2.38 9.86
CA ALA A 27 15.04 2.93 11.04
C ALA A 27 14.76 2.10 12.31
N THR A 28 13.54 1.62 12.50
CA THR A 28 13.20 0.70 13.61
C THR A 28 13.88 -0.66 13.42
N SER A 29 13.93 -1.19 12.19
CA SER A 29 14.59 -2.48 11.91
C SER A 29 16.09 -2.48 12.19
N TYR A 30 16.77 -1.34 12.11
CA TYR A 30 18.19 -1.18 12.47
C TYR A 30 18.41 -0.81 13.95
N GLY A 31 17.35 -0.73 14.76
CA GLY A 31 17.44 -0.36 16.18
C GLY A 31 17.80 1.12 16.41
N LEU A 32 17.70 1.97 15.39
CA LEU A 32 17.97 3.41 15.49
C LEU A 32 16.86 4.17 16.21
N THR A 33 15.65 3.60 16.23
CA THR A 33 14.46 4.18 16.86
C THR A 33 13.67 3.07 17.56
N GLY A 34 13.05 3.39 18.71
CA GLY A 34 12.21 2.45 19.44
C GLY A 34 10.92 2.12 18.69
N ALA A 35 10.30 0.99 19.01
CA ALA A 35 8.98 0.63 18.48
C ALA A 35 7.96 1.73 18.82
N TRP A 36 7.37 2.33 17.79
CA TRP A 36 6.33 3.35 17.98
C TRP A 36 4.97 2.71 17.69
N ALA A 37 4.21 2.44 18.75
CA ALA A 37 2.85 1.94 18.66
C ALA A 37 1.89 2.95 19.33
N THR A 38 0.82 3.27 18.61
CA THR A 38 -0.36 3.95 19.18
C THR A 38 -1.50 2.94 19.30
N ASN A 39 -2.61 3.32 19.93
CA ASN A 39 -3.80 2.46 20.01
C ASN A 39 -4.35 2.02 18.64
N TRP A 40 -3.99 2.69 17.54
CA TRP A 40 -4.54 2.41 16.20
C TRP A 40 -3.49 1.92 15.19
N LEU A 41 -2.26 2.39 15.32
CA LEU A 41 -1.20 2.16 14.35
C LEU A 41 0.03 1.54 15.02
N LYS A 42 0.51 0.44 14.47
CA LYS A 42 1.73 -0.24 14.88
C LYS A 42 2.80 -0.04 13.82
N LEU A 43 3.84 0.75 14.10
CA LEU A 43 5.05 0.85 13.26
C LEU A 43 6.06 -0.30 13.51
N PHE A 44 5.53 -1.50 13.84
CA PHE A 44 6.24 -2.77 14.00
C PHE A 44 7.05 -3.00 15.30
N PRO A 45 7.34 -4.30 15.61
CA PRO A 45 7.39 -4.88 16.96
C PRO A 45 8.80 -4.90 17.58
N GLU A 46 8.83 -5.30 18.85
CA GLU A 46 9.98 -5.32 19.78
C GLU A 46 11.13 -6.28 19.42
N SER A 47 11.07 -7.02 18.30
CA SER A 47 12.09 -7.99 17.89
C SER A 47 12.67 -7.70 16.49
N MET A 48 14.01 -7.73 16.41
CA MET A 48 14.79 -7.61 15.17
C MET A 48 14.63 -8.87 14.30
N ASP A 49 13.47 -9.06 13.69
CA ASP A 49 13.25 -10.16 12.76
C ASP A 49 13.63 -9.76 11.32
N TRP A 50 14.28 -10.66 10.59
CA TRP A 50 14.63 -10.50 9.16
C TRP A 50 13.43 -10.08 8.29
N MET A 51 12.23 -10.55 8.64
CA MET A 51 10.99 -10.15 7.96
C MET A 51 10.65 -8.66 8.12
N CYS A 52 11.03 -8.02 9.23
CA CYS A 52 10.80 -6.58 9.44
C CYS A 52 11.65 -5.74 8.49
N LEU A 53 12.93 -6.11 8.31
CA LEU A 53 13.85 -5.41 7.42
C LEU A 53 13.42 -5.55 5.96
N TRP A 54 13.06 -6.78 5.53
CA TRP A 54 12.51 -7.01 4.19
C TRP A 54 11.28 -6.14 3.92
N ARG A 55 10.35 -6.10 4.87
CA ARG A 55 9.11 -5.33 4.75
C ARG A 55 9.39 -3.84 4.61
N GLY A 56 10.27 -3.29 5.44
CA GLY A 56 10.69 -1.88 5.35
C GLY A 56 11.33 -1.53 4.02
N ILE A 57 12.18 -2.41 3.46
CA ILE A 57 12.78 -2.22 2.13
C ILE A 57 11.68 -2.16 1.06
N VAL A 58 10.73 -3.10 1.09
CA VAL A 58 9.65 -3.15 0.09
C VAL A 58 8.75 -1.91 0.21
N THR A 59 8.36 -1.50 1.42
CA THR A 59 7.55 -0.29 1.64
C THR A 59 8.29 0.97 1.18
N PHE A 60 9.59 1.08 1.46
CA PHE A 60 10.43 2.20 1.02
C PHE A 60 10.53 2.27 -0.51
N LEU A 61 10.83 1.15 -1.17
CA LEU A 61 10.91 1.07 -2.62
C LEU A 61 9.55 1.36 -3.27
N ALA A 62 8.45 0.86 -2.70
CA ALA A 62 7.09 1.15 -3.15
C ALA A 62 6.82 2.66 -3.13
N GLY A 63 7.11 3.34 -2.02
CA GLY A 63 6.96 4.79 -1.91
C GLY A 63 7.80 5.56 -2.92
N LEU A 64 9.05 5.13 -3.14
CA LEU A 64 9.97 5.75 -4.10
C LEU A 64 9.48 5.60 -5.53
N LEU A 65 9.02 4.41 -5.93
CA LEU A 65 8.48 4.16 -7.27
C LEU A 65 7.17 4.93 -7.51
N ILE A 66 6.28 4.98 -6.51
CA ILE A 66 5.04 5.76 -6.60
C ILE A 66 5.38 7.24 -6.80
N MET A 67 6.29 7.78 -6.00
CA MET A 67 6.69 9.19 -6.07
C MET A 67 7.42 9.51 -7.39
N TRP A 68 8.30 8.61 -7.86
CA TRP A 68 9.00 8.81 -9.12
C TRP A 68 8.07 8.73 -10.34
N GLY A 69 7.16 7.76 -10.35
CA GLY A 69 6.13 7.64 -11.38
C GLY A 69 5.15 8.82 -11.38
N ALA A 70 4.85 9.39 -10.21
CA ALA A 70 4.00 10.57 -10.07
C ALA A 70 4.54 11.81 -10.80
N PHE A 71 5.86 11.98 -10.90
CA PHE A 71 6.46 13.09 -11.66
C PHE A 71 6.31 12.94 -13.18
N ARG A 72 6.09 11.73 -13.69
CA ARG A 72 5.93 11.43 -15.13
C ARG A 72 4.55 10.85 -15.46
N PHE A 73 3.54 11.22 -14.68
CA PHE A 73 2.19 10.65 -14.76
C PHE A 73 1.47 10.89 -16.10
N SER A 74 1.95 11.83 -16.93
CA SER A 74 1.43 12.05 -18.28
C SER A 74 1.84 10.96 -19.28
N ASN A 75 2.90 10.19 -18.96
CA ASN A 75 3.42 9.13 -19.81
C ASN A 75 3.02 7.76 -19.24
N VAL A 76 2.77 6.79 -20.14
CA VAL A 76 2.43 5.39 -19.79
C VAL A 76 3.49 4.78 -18.86
N GLU A 77 4.77 5.06 -19.12
CA GLU A 77 5.88 4.55 -18.31
C GLU A 77 5.84 5.04 -16.86
N GLY A 78 5.52 6.32 -16.65
CA GLY A 78 5.41 6.91 -15.31
C GLY A 78 4.20 6.37 -14.56
N PHE A 79 3.06 6.27 -15.24
CA PHE A 79 1.85 5.66 -14.70
C PHE A 79 2.09 4.19 -14.30
N GLY A 80 2.70 3.39 -15.19
CA GLY A 80 3.04 2.00 -14.92
C GLY A 80 4.00 1.84 -13.73
N THR A 81 4.99 2.73 -13.61
CA THR A 81 5.91 2.73 -12.45
C THR A 81 5.17 2.95 -11.14
N SER A 82 4.20 3.88 -11.10
CA SER A 82 3.37 4.10 -9.92
C SER A 82 2.46 2.90 -9.61
N VAL A 83 1.92 2.23 -10.63
CA VAL A 83 1.10 1.01 -10.46
C VAL A 83 1.93 -0.12 -9.85
N ILE A 84 3.16 -0.33 -10.33
CA ILE A 84 4.08 -1.35 -9.77
C ILE A 84 4.35 -1.07 -8.28
N GLY A 85 4.60 0.19 -7.91
CA GLY A 85 4.79 0.55 -6.51
C GLY A 85 3.54 0.30 -5.65
N MET A 86 2.33 0.53 -6.19
CA MET A 86 1.09 0.17 -5.49
C MET A 86 0.91 -1.34 -5.33
N LEU A 87 1.25 -2.13 -6.34
CA LEU A 87 1.21 -3.60 -6.25
C LEU A 87 2.15 -4.12 -5.18
N MET A 88 3.35 -3.55 -5.06
CA MET A 88 4.28 -3.89 -3.96
C MET A 88 3.66 -3.62 -2.58
N LEU A 89 3.01 -2.46 -2.42
CA LEU A 89 2.32 -2.12 -1.17
C LEU A 89 1.16 -3.09 -0.89
N TRP A 90 0.37 -3.45 -1.89
CA TRP A 90 -0.72 -4.41 -1.75
C TRP A 90 -0.24 -5.82 -1.39
N LEU A 91 0.89 -6.27 -1.93
CA LEU A 91 1.49 -7.55 -1.55
C LEU A 91 1.90 -7.55 -0.07
N VAL A 92 2.54 -6.49 0.41
CA VAL A 92 2.90 -6.36 1.83
C VAL A 92 1.65 -6.34 2.71
N ALA A 93 0.65 -5.53 2.35
CA ALA A 93 -0.58 -5.46 3.11
C ALA A 93 -1.36 -6.78 3.10
N GLY A 94 -1.35 -7.51 1.97
CA GLY A 94 -1.94 -8.84 1.84
C GLY A 94 -1.26 -9.87 2.73
N CYS A 95 0.08 -9.86 2.80
CA CYS A 95 0.83 -10.69 3.74
C CYS A 95 0.47 -10.39 5.20
N ASP A 96 0.30 -9.13 5.56
CA ASP A 96 -0.07 -8.72 6.91
C ASP A 96 -1.52 -9.15 7.26
N ILE A 97 -2.46 -9.05 6.30
CA ILE A 97 -3.82 -9.57 6.45
C ILE A 97 -3.82 -11.09 6.64
N LEU A 98 -3.04 -11.82 5.84
CA LEU A 98 -2.90 -13.26 5.99
C LEU A 98 -2.31 -13.65 7.34
N LYS A 99 -1.33 -12.89 7.85
CA LYS A 99 -0.80 -13.08 9.21
C LYS A 99 -1.88 -12.89 10.27
N MET A 100 -2.74 -11.87 10.15
CA MET A 100 -3.87 -11.68 11.07
C MET A 100 -4.86 -12.85 11.01
N ILE A 101 -5.20 -13.33 9.80
CA ILE A 101 -6.09 -14.48 9.62
C ILE A 101 -5.47 -15.74 10.22
N CYS A 102 -4.21 -16.05 9.90
CA CYS A 102 -3.51 -17.21 10.46
C CYS A 102 -3.34 -17.11 11.98
N GLY A 103 -3.10 -15.90 12.51
CA GLY A 103 -3.05 -15.66 13.96
C GLY A 103 -4.40 -15.92 14.64
N SER A 104 -5.51 -15.58 13.99
CA SER A 104 -6.86 -15.90 14.49
C SER A 104 -7.17 -17.41 14.53
N LEU A 105 -6.44 -18.22 13.74
CA LEU A 105 -6.56 -19.68 13.73
C LEU A 105 -5.73 -20.34 14.85
N SER A 106 -4.65 -19.71 15.33
CA SER A 106 -3.66 -20.33 16.21
C SER A 106 -3.61 -19.79 17.65
N GLY A 107 -4.64 -19.07 18.12
CA GLY A 107 -4.68 -18.46 19.46
C GLY A 107 -5.78 -19.02 20.39
N ASP A 108 -5.71 -18.66 21.68
CA ASP A 108 -6.68 -19.04 22.74
C ASP A 108 -8.14 -18.58 22.48
N GLY A 109 -8.37 -17.79 21.43
CA GLY A 109 -9.66 -17.34 20.92
C GLY A 109 -9.96 -17.84 19.51
N ALA A 110 -9.47 -19.03 19.15
CA ALA A 110 -9.69 -19.65 17.85
C ALA A 110 -11.16 -19.58 17.42
N TRP A 111 -11.40 -19.55 16.10
CA TRP A 111 -12.72 -19.56 15.43
C TRP A 111 -13.80 -20.41 16.12
N SER A 112 -13.39 -21.48 16.80
CA SER A 112 -14.21 -22.42 17.54
C SER A 112 -14.82 -21.92 18.86
N TYR A 113 -14.33 -20.82 19.46
CA TYR A 113 -14.70 -20.46 20.85
C TYR A 113 -15.70 -19.30 20.97
N SER A 114 -15.66 -18.25 20.14
CA SER A 114 -16.72 -17.21 20.07
C SER A 114 -16.52 -16.22 18.91
N LEU A 115 -17.62 -15.66 18.39
CA LEU A 115 -17.59 -14.54 17.42
C LEU A 115 -16.85 -13.30 17.95
N TYR A 116 -16.89 -13.08 19.27
CA TYR A 116 -16.22 -11.95 19.91
C TYR A 116 -14.70 -12.11 19.92
N GLY A 117 -14.18 -13.29 20.28
CA GLY A 117 -12.75 -13.59 20.21
C GLY A 117 -12.17 -13.57 18.79
N PHE A 118 -13.00 -13.94 17.80
CA PHE A 118 -12.65 -13.75 16.39
C PHE A 118 -12.47 -12.28 16.05
N LEU A 119 -13.44 -11.40 16.39
CA LEU A 119 -13.35 -9.96 16.10
C LEU A 119 -12.21 -9.27 16.86
N ASP A 120 -11.94 -9.71 18.09
CA ASP A 120 -10.84 -9.18 18.91
C ASP A 120 -9.46 -9.49 18.30
N SER A 121 -9.33 -10.59 17.54
CA SER A 121 -8.10 -10.93 16.82
C SER A 121 -7.78 -9.98 15.65
N TYR A 122 -8.78 -9.21 15.18
CA TYR A 122 -8.59 -8.15 14.17
C TYR A 122 -8.56 -6.76 14.79
N ALA A 123 -8.59 -6.66 16.12
CA ALA A 123 -8.55 -5.38 16.80
C ALA A 123 -7.18 -4.69 16.56
N PRO A 124 -7.14 -3.35 16.65
CA PRO A 124 -5.91 -2.59 16.59
C PRO A 124 -4.85 -3.11 17.59
N PRO A 125 -3.56 -2.88 17.30
CA PRO A 125 -3.03 -1.90 16.36
C PRO A 125 -2.66 -2.45 14.97
N TYR A 126 -3.02 -1.72 13.90
CA TYR A 126 -2.81 -2.15 12.51
C TYR A 126 -1.43 -1.77 11.96
N PRO A 127 -0.81 -2.63 11.12
CA PRO A 127 0.31 -2.31 10.24
C PRO A 127 0.10 -1.06 9.39
N ALA A 128 1.17 -0.30 9.15
CA ALA A 128 1.16 0.86 8.25
C ALA A 128 0.64 0.49 6.83
N ALA A 129 1.03 -0.68 6.30
CA ALA A 129 0.61 -1.13 4.98
C ALA A 129 -0.92 -1.34 4.87
N ILE A 130 -1.55 -1.91 5.90
CA ILE A 130 -3.02 -2.07 5.96
C ILE A 130 -3.70 -0.70 6.05
N TRP A 131 -3.12 0.23 6.81
CA TRP A 131 -3.65 1.58 6.96
C TRP A 131 -3.58 2.40 5.66
N LEU A 132 -2.54 2.17 4.84
CA LEU A 132 -2.33 2.84 3.55
C LEU A 132 -3.14 2.21 2.40
N LEU A 133 -3.63 0.99 2.58
CA LEU A 133 -4.41 0.24 1.59
C LEU A 133 -5.64 1.01 1.06
N PRO A 134 -6.56 1.57 1.88
CA PRO A 134 -7.73 2.31 1.38
C PRO A 134 -7.34 3.51 0.51
N PHE A 135 -6.23 4.18 0.82
CA PHE A 135 -5.74 5.31 0.03
C PHE A 135 -5.11 4.84 -1.29
N SER A 136 -4.41 3.71 -1.28
CA SER A 136 -3.84 3.13 -2.49
C SER A 136 -4.88 2.59 -3.48
N LEU A 137 -6.07 2.18 -3.02
CA LEU A 137 -7.16 1.67 -3.87
C LEU A 137 -7.68 2.69 -4.88
N VAL A 138 -7.48 3.99 -4.63
CA VAL A 138 -7.78 5.07 -5.58
C VAL A 138 -7.06 4.86 -6.92
N MET A 139 -5.94 4.14 -6.95
CA MET A 139 -5.24 3.77 -8.18
C MET A 139 -6.12 2.99 -9.17
N ILE A 140 -7.03 2.12 -8.70
CA ILE A 140 -7.91 1.32 -9.57
C ILE A 140 -8.82 2.22 -10.40
N TYR A 141 -9.31 3.31 -9.82
CA TYR A 141 -10.11 4.30 -10.54
C TYR A 141 -9.33 4.91 -11.72
N PHE A 142 -8.05 5.25 -11.51
CA PHE A 142 -7.22 5.80 -12.58
C PHE A 142 -6.93 4.78 -13.69
N ILE A 143 -6.71 3.51 -13.33
CA ILE A 143 -6.50 2.41 -14.31
C ILE A 143 -7.73 2.25 -15.20
N THR A 144 -8.93 2.11 -14.61
CA THR A 144 -10.17 1.96 -15.38
C THR A 144 -10.52 3.19 -16.23
N SER A 145 -10.06 4.38 -15.83
CA SER A 145 -10.24 5.61 -16.61
C SER A 145 -9.27 5.74 -17.79
N TRP A 146 -8.12 5.07 -17.73
CA TRP A 146 -7.14 4.99 -18.83
C TRP A 146 -7.67 4.09 -19.94
N ASP A 147 -8.11 2.89 -19.56
CA ASP A 147 -8.65 1.85 -20.46
C ASP A 147 -9.79 2.37 -21.35
N LYS A 148 -10.77 3.05 -20.73
CA LYS A 148 -11.90 3.68 -21.44
C LYS A 148 -11.48 4.76 -22.44
N GLU A 149 -10.38 5.48 -22.19
CA GLU A 149 -9.90 6.51 -23.11
C GLU A 149 -9.17 5.92 -24.32
N GLU A 150 -8.53 4.76 -24.17
CA GLU A 150 -7.96 4.03 -25.30
C GLU A 150 -9.06 3.40 -26.17
N GLU A 151 -10.04 2.71 -25.57
CA GLU A 151 -11.18 2.14 -26.31
C GLU A 151 -11.93 3.20 -27.14
N GLN A 152 -12.14 4.40 -26.56
CA GLN A 152 -12.79 5.52 -27.26
C GLN A 152 -11.96 6.06 -28.42
N LYS A 153 -10.63 6.01 -28.34
CA LYS A 153 -9.74 6.41 -29.44
C LYS A 153 -9.79 5.38 -30.57
N GLU A 154 -9.79 4.10 -30.24
CA GLU A 154 -9.89 3.02 -31.22
C GLU A 154 -11.24 3.01 -31.94
N MET A 155 -12.35 3.22 -31.22
CA MET A 155 -13.68 3.36 -31.83
C MET A 155 -13.80 4.59 -32.74
N LYS A 156 -13.13 5.70 -32.41
CA LYS A 156 -13.10 6.89 -33.28
C LYS A 156 -12.22 6.71 -34.50
N ALA A 157 -11.11 5.97 -34.37
CA ALA A 157 -10.24 5.64 -35.49
C ALA A 157 -10.94 4.72 -36.49
N THR A 158 -11.73 3.76 -36.01
CA THR A 158 -12.46 2.80 -36.86
C THR A 158 -13.76 3.35 -37.46
N ALA A 159 -14.38 4.37 -36.85
CA ALA A 159 -15.58 5.04 -37.38
C ALA A 159 -15.27 6.21 -38.34
N GLY A 160 -14.00 6.56 -38.51
CA GLY A 160 -13.53 7.64 -39.39
C GLY A 160 -13.08 7.18 -40.78
N ASP A 161 -13.02 5.87 -41.02
CA ASP A 161 -12.79 5.21 -42.32
C ASP A 161 -14.12 4.76 -42.95
#